data_AF-A0A927KLQ0-F1
#
_entry.id   AF-A0A927KLQ0-F1
#
_cell.length_a   1.000
_cell.length_b   1.000
_cell.length_c   1.000
_cell.angle_alpha   90.00
_cell.angle_beta   90.00
_cell.angle_gamma   90.00
#
_symmetry.space_group_name_H-M   'P 1'
#
loop_
_entity.id
_entity.type
_entity.pdbx_description
1 polymer ?
#
loop_
_entity_poly.entity_id
_entity_poly.type
_entity_poly.pdbx_seq_one_letter_code
_entity_poly.pdbx_strand_id
1 'polypeptide(L)'
;MDLTAFGGRPPCWPADAACPNDCAAQVRDQLTRNHVRLHGPWAGWRLAGRDLVSPDGDRLSPERLRGLAWRQTAEARRDAAKARNANSGHRGVVTVLRIPVRDWHVERFGSRAG
;
A
#
# COMPACT_ATOMS: atom_id res chain seq x y z
N MET A 1 25.16 -19.47 -0.01
CA MET A 1 26.14 -18.40 0.27
C MET A 1 25.61 -17.11 -0.31
N ASP A 2 25.86 -16.03 0.41
CA ASP A 2 25.37 -14.66 0.29
C ASP A 2 25.09 -14.13 -1.14
N LEU A 3 23.82 -13.81 -1.43
CA LEU A 3 23.39 -13.19 -2.69
C LEU A 3 23.61 -11.66 -2.71
N THR A 4 24.03 -11.08 -1.58
CA THR A 4 24.30 -9.64 -1.45
C THR A 4 25.77 -9.29 -1.71
N ALA A 5 26.63 -10.30 -1.92
CA ALA A 5 28.04 -10.14 -2.31
C ALA A 5 28.27 -10.08 -3.84
N PHE A 6 27.21 -10.23 -4.66
CA PHE A 6 27.30 -10.16 -6.13
C PHE A 6 27.12 -8.71 -6.59
N GLY A 7 28.16 -8.07 -7.13
CA GLY A 7 28.15 -6.68 -7.63
C GLY A 7 27.23 -6.41 -8.82
N GLY A 8 25.91 -6.53 -8.64
CA GLY A 8 24.87 -6.20 -9.63
C GLY A 8 24.82 -7.12 -10.85
N ARG A 9 25.48 -8.28 -10.81
CA ARG A 9 25.60 -9.19 -11.96
C ARG A 9 24.70 -10.41 -11.78
N PRO A 10 23.56 -10.52 -12.48
CA PRO A 10 22.81 -11.75 -12.52
C PRO A 10 23.64 -12.87 -13.17
N PRO A 11 23.46 -14.13 -12.74
CA PRO A 11 24.30 -15.25 -13.12
C PRO A 11 23.88 -15.73 -14.50
N CYS A 12 24.47 -15.19 -15.54
CA CYS A 12 24.25 -15.73 -16.87
C CYS A 12 25.54 -15.94 -17.67
N TRP A 13 26.70 -15.52 -17.14
CA TRP A 13 28.02 -15.79 -17.71
C TRP A 13 29.14 -15.37 -16.72
N PRO A 14 30.39 -15.88 -16.88
CA PRO A 14 31.56 -15.44 -16.09
C PRO A 14 31.73 -13.91 -16.07
N ALA A 15 32.28 -13.34 -15.01
CA ALA A 15 32.35 -11.89 -14.84
C ALA A 15 33.14 -11.17 -15.97
N ASP A 16 34.08 -11.85 -16.58
CA ASP A 16 34.94 -11.42 -17.67
C ASP A 16 34.42 -11.82 -19.06
N ALA A 17 33.30 -12.56 -19.12
CA ALA A 17 32.71 -13.02 -20.36
C ALA A 17 31.66 -12.04 -20.91
N ALA A 18 31.44 -12.11 -22.23
CA ALA A 18 30.36 -11.41 -22.89
C ALA A 18 28.99 -12.09 -22.65
N CYS A 19 27.91 -11.30 -22.76
CA CYS A 19 26.53 -11.81 -22.72
C CYS A 19 26.31 -12.82 -23.87
N PRO A 20 25.78 -14.02 -23.60
CA PRO A 20 25.83 -15.13 -24.55
C PRO A 20 24.71 -15.12 -25.60
N ASN A 21 23.52 -14.55 -25.29
CA ASN A 21 22.40 -14.45 -26.23
C ASN A 21 21.34 -13.44 -25.78
N ASP A 22 20.39 -13.14 -26.68
CA ASP A 22 19.34 -12.15 -26.48
C ASP A 22 18.37 -12.50 -25.34
N CYS A 23 18.13 -13.79 -25.14
CA CYS A 23 17.32 -14.28 -24.03
C CYS A 23 18.00 -13.96 -22.68
N ALA A 24 19.32 -14.18 -22.59
CA ALA A 24 20.11 -13.86 -21.41
C ALA A 24 20.22 -12.34 -21.18
N ALA A 25 20.26 -11.54 -22.24
CA ALA A 25 20.21 -10.09 -22.15
C ALA A 25 18.86 -9.60 -21.61
N GLN A 26 17.74 -10.13 -22.10
CA GLN A 26 16.40 -9.78 -21.63
C GLN A 26 16.19 -10.18 -20.16
N VAL A 27 16.72 -11.34 -19.78
CA VAL A 27 16.75 -11.83 -18.40
C VAL A 27 17.59 -10.91 -17.51
N ARG A 28 18.76 -10.44 -17.94
CA ARG A 28 19.55 -9.46 -17.16
C ARG A 28 18.82 -8.12 -16.97
N ASP A 29 18.20 -7.61 -18.03
CA ASP A 29 17.55 -6.31 -17.99
C ASP A 29 16.28 -6.33 -17.13
N GLN A 30 15.55 -7.45 -17.14
CA GLN A 30 14.48 -7.72 -16.17
C GLN A 30 14.99 -7.79 -14.73
N LEU A 31 16.17 -8.36 -14.51
CA LEU A 31 16.75 -8.62 -13.18
C LEU A 31 17.50 -7.45 -12.54
N THR A 32 18.06 -6.54 -13.33
CA THR A 32 18.84 -5.39 -12.82
C THR A 32 18.07 -4.08 -12.87
N ARG A 33 17.05 -4.00 -13.73
CA ARG A 33 16.34 -2.76 -14.04
C ARG A 33 14.82 -2.91 -14.04
N ASN A 34 14.31 -4.08 -13.62
CA ASN A 34 12.87 -4.32 -13.47
C ASN A 34 12.08 -4.21 -14.81
N HIS A 35 12.69 -4.63 -15.91
CA HIS A 35 12.05 -4.63 -17.23
C HIS A 35 11.19 -5.88 -17.45
N VAL A 36 9.88 -5.71 -17.57
CA VAL A 36 8.93 -6.82 -17.76
C VAL A 36 8.20 -6.69 -19.09
N ARG A 37 8.00 -7.82 -19.78
CA ARG A 37 7.09 -7.91 -20.93
C ARG A 37 5.66 -8.17 -20.44
N LEU A 38 4.71 -7.33 -20.84
CA LEU A 38 3.32 -7.39 -20.42
C LEU A 38 2.46 -8.16 -21.43
N HIS A 39 1.54 -9.00 -20.92
CA HIS A 39 0.64 -9.86 -21.70
C HIS A 39 -0.74 -9.98 -21.03
N GLY A 40 -1.76 -10.47 -21.76
CA GLY A 40 -3.07 -10.84 -21.19
C GLY A 40 -3.95 -9.63 -20.83
N PRO A 41 -4.51 -9.51 -19.62
CA PRO A 41 -5.25 -8.32 -19.18
C PRO A 41 -4.40 -7.06 -19.14
N TRP A 42 -3.07 -7.23 -19.12
CA TRP A 42 -2.08 -6.17 -19.33
C TRP A 42 -1.82 -5.91 -20.82
N ALA A 43 -2.54 -6.55 -21.73
CA ALA A 43 -2.52 -6.19 -23.14
C ALA A 43 -3.02 -4.76 -23.29
N GLY A 44 -2.24 -3.96 -24.00
CA GLY A 44 -2.45 -2.51 -24.06
C GLY A 44 -1.93 -1.75 -22.85
N TRP A 45 -1.65 -2.43 -21.73
CA TRP A 45 -0.95 -1.81 -20.61
C TRP A 45 0.54 -1.77 -20.88
N ARG A 46 1.18 -0.71 -20.41
CA ARG A 46 2.62 -0.52 -20.58
C ARG A 46 3.24 0.09 -19.33
N LEU A 47 4.41 -0.42 -18.96
CA LEU A 47 5.31 0.30 -18.06
C LEU A 47 5.88 1.49 -18.83
N ALA A 48 5.58 2.71 -18.39
CA ALA A 48 6.04 3.96 -18.97
C ALA A 48 6.86 4.75 -17.95
N GLY A 49 8.16 4.48 -17.91
CA GLY A 49 9.05 5.04 -16.88
C GLY A 49 8.70 4.45 -15.51
N ARG A 50 8.43 5.31 -14.52
CA ARG A 50 7.94 4.86 -13.20
C ARG A 50 6.45 4.56 -13.20
N ASP A 51 5.71 5.00 -14.22
CA ASP A 51 4.26 4.95 -14.23
C ASP A 51 3.77 3.70 -14.97
N LEU A 52 2.67 3.14 -14.48
CA LEU A 52 1.90 2.12 -15.17
C LEU A 52 0.80 2.81 -15.98
N VAL A 53 0.69 2.50 -17.27
CA VAL A 53 -0.26 3.16 -18.17
C VAL A 53 -1.28 2.16 -18.69
N SER A 54 -2.55 2.54 -18.63
CA SER A 54 -3.66 1.74 -19.13
C SER A 54 -3.75 1.79 -20.67
N PRO A 55 -4.49 0.86 -21.31
CA PRO A 55 -4.77 0.90 -22.74
C PRO A 55 -5.46 2.20 -23.16
N ASP A 56 -6.28 2.76 -22.28
CA ASP A 56 -7.05 4.00 -22.49
C ASP A 56 -6.20 5.28 -22.26
N GLY A 57 -4.95 5.12 -21.83
CA GLY A 57 -4.00 6.24 -21.67
C GLY A 57 -3.91 6.81 -20.26
N ASP A 58 -4.61 6.23 -19.29
CA ASP A 58 -4.50 6.67 -17.90
C ASP A 58 -3.13 6.34 -17.33
N ARG A 59 -2.58 7.30 -16.58
CA ARG A 59 -1.27 7.16 -15.92
C ARG A 59 -1.44 6.93 -14.43
N LEU A 60 -0.82 5.86 -13.97
CA LEU A 60 -0.78 5.46 -12.57
C LEU A 60 0.67 5.52 -12.10
N SER A 61 1.04 6.61 -11.40
CA SER A 61 2.35 6.71 -10.77
C SER A 61 2.48 5.72 -9.61
N PRO A 62 3.71 5.39 -9.17
CA PRO A 62 3.92 4.54 -8.01
C PRO A 62 3.22 5.10 -6.77
N GLU A 63 3.25 6.42 -6.58
CA GLU A 63 2.60 7.10 -5.46
C GLU A 63 1.07 7.04 -5.60
N ARG A 64 0.55 7.21 -6.82
CA ARG A 64 -0.90 7.08 -7.08
C ARG A 64 -1.38 5.65 -6.87
N LEU A 65 -0.62 4.65 -7.32
CA LEU A 65 -0.88 3.24 -7.05
C LEU A 65 -0.85 2.95 -5.54
N ARG A 66 0.13 3.49 -4.81
CA ARG A 66 0.18 3.40 -3.34
C ARG A 66 -1.04 4.03 -2.68
N GLY A 67 -1.47 5.20 -3.17
CA GLY A 67 -2.66 5.89 -2.67
C GLY A 67 -3.95 5.12 -2.96
N LEU A 68 -4.09 4.55 -4.15
CA LEU A 68 -5.24 3.72 -4.52
C LEU A 68 -5.31 2.45 -3.68
N ALA A 69 -4.17 1.79 -3.47
CA ALA A 69 -4.07 0.63 -2.58
C ALA A 69 -4.41 0.98 -1.13
N TRP A 70 -3.94 2.14 -0.64
CA TRP A 70 -4.29 2.63 0.68
C TRP A 70 -5.79 2.87 0.81
N ARG A 71 -6.40 3.57 -0.16
CA ARG A 71 -7.84 3.87 -0.14
C ARG A 71 -8.68 2.60 -0.11
N GLN A 72 -8.37 1.64 -0.99
CA GLN A 72 -9.06 0.35 -1.04
C GLN A 72 -9.01 -0.37 0.34
N THR A 73 -7.86 -0.28 1.01
CA THR A 73 -7.69 -0.85 2.36
C THR A 73 -8.52 -0.10 3.41
N ALA A 74 -8.55 1.23 3.36
CA ALA A 74 -9.33 2.04 4.27
C ALA A 74 -10.84 1.80 4.14
N GLU A 75 -11.33 1.68 2.91
CA GLU A 75 -12.73 1.37 2.61
C GLU A 75 -13.11 0.00 3.17
N ALA A 76 -12.29 -1.03 2.93
CA ALA A 76 -12.51 -2.36 3.49
C ALA A 76 -12.57 -2.35 5.03
N ARG A 77 -11.70 -1.59 5.71
CA ARG A 77 -11.73 -1.45 7.18
C ARG A 77 -13.02 -0.83 7.68
N ARG A 78 -13.47 0.24 7.02
CA ARG A 78 -14.71 0.92 7.34
C ARG A 78 -15.89 -0.04 7.20
N ASP A 79 -15.94 -0.78 6.10
CA ASP A 79 -17.06 -1.67 5.80
C ASP A 79 -17.10 -2.86 6.77
N ALA A 80 -15.94 -3.39 7.16
CA ALA A 80 -15.84 -4.40 8.22
C ALA A 80 -16.27 -3.85 9.61
N ALA A 81 -15.93 -2.61 9.94
CA ALA A 81 -16.40 -1.98 11.18
C ALA A 81 -17.92 -1.81 11.18
N LYS A 82 -18.50 -1.38 10.04
CA LYS A 82 -19.95 -1.30 9.87
C LYS A 82 -20.63 -2.66 10.02
N ALA A 83 -20.10 -3.71 9.38
CA ALA A 83 -20.63 -5.06 9.50
C ALA A 83 -20.59 -5.57 10.95
N ARG A 84 -19.50 -5.33 11.68
CA ARG A 84 -19.39 -5.67 13.11
C ARG A 84 -20.40 -4.90 13.96
N ASN A 85 -20.58 -3.61 13.70
CA ASN A 85 -21.54 -2.78 14.41
C ASN A 85 -22.98 -3.20 14.13
N ALA A 86 -23.31 -3.58 12.89
CA ALA A 86 -24.61 -4.12 12.52
C ALA A 86 -24.91 -5.45 13.23
N ASN A 87 -23.90 -6.31 13.40
CA ASN A 87 -24.03 -7.59 14.10
C ASN A 87 -23.95 -7.49 15.63
N SER A 88 -23.59 -6.34 16.20
CA SER A 88 -23.46 -6.15 17.66
C SER A 88 -24.69 -5.50 18.28
N GLY A 89 -25.87 -5.91 17.81
CA GLY A 89 -27.20 -5.33 18.04
C GLY A 89 -27.66 -5.02 19.47
N HIS A 90 -26.84 -5.22 20.52
CA HIS A 90 -27.19 -4.90 21.91
C HIS A 90 -25.99 -4.43 22.75
N ARG A 91 -25.16 -3.48 22.26
CA ARG A 91 -24.28 -2.72 23.17
C ARG A 91 -25.05 -1.53 23.72
N GLY A 92 -25.22 -1.52 25.04
CA GLY A 92 -26.09 -0.60 25.78
C GLY A 92 -26.00 0.85 25.33
N VAL A 93 -27.15 1.54 25.32
CA VAL A 93 -27.28 2.94 24.94
C VAL A 93 -26.31 3.78 25.78
N VAL A 94 -25.32 4.38 25.13
CA VAL A 94 -24.43 5.34 25.78
C VAL A 94 -25.06 6.72 25.67
N THR A 95 -25.69 7.18 26.74
CA THR A 95 -26.19 8.55 26.84
C THR A 95 -25.03 9.49 27.14
N VAL A 96 -24.70 10.37 26.19
CA VAL A 96 -23.72 11.43 26.40
C VAL A 96 -24.40 12.64 27.04
N LEU A 97 -24.16 12.87 28.32
CA LEU A 97 -24.59 14.08 29.02
C LEU A 97 -23.52 15.17 28.87
N ARG A 98 -23.91 16.33 28.33
CA ARG A 98 -23.08 17.53 28.31
C ARG A 98 -23.30 18.30 29.62
N ILE A 99 -22.35 18.21 30.53
CA ILE A 99 -22.40 18.90 31.83
C ILE A 99 -21.39 20.06 31.79
N PRO A 100 -21.73 21.27 32.27
CA PRO A 100 -20.75 22.34 32.45
C PRO A 100 -19.58 21.87 33.32
N VAL A 101 -18.34 22.15 32.89
CA VAL A 101 -17.12 21.65 33.56
C VAL A 101 -17.06 22.03 35.04
N ARG A 102 -17.60 23.20 35.42
CA ARG A 102 -17.66 23.64 36.82
C ARG A 102 -18.52 22.71 37.68
N ASP A 103 -19.65 22.24 37.15
CA ASP A 103 -20.61 21.42 37.89
C ASP A 103 -20.03 20.02 38.09
N TRP A 104 -19.36 19.48 37.06
CA TRP A 104 -18.59 18.23 37.15
C TRP A 104 -17.42 18.32 38.15
N HIS A 105 -16.68 19.44 38.16
CA HIS A 105 -15.55 19.62 39.06
C HIS A 105 -16.00 19.72 40.53
N VAL A 106 -17.11 20.39 40.80
CA VAL A 106 -17.72 20.47 42.13
C VAL A 106 -18.22 19.10 42.59
N GLU A 107 -18.90 18.34 41.74
CA GLU A 107 -19.37 16.99 42.06
C GLU A 107 -18.22 16.01 42.35
N ARG A 108 -17.12 16.10 41.57
CA ARG A 108 -16.00 15.16 41.63
C ARG A 108 -14.97 15.48 42.71
N PHE A 109 -14.72 16.76 42.97
CA PHE A 109 -13.62 17.22 43.84
C PHE A 109 -14.10 18.13 44.98
N GLY A 110 -15.40 18.40 45.07
CA GLY A 110 -15.98 19.34 46.03
C GLY A 110 -15.78 20.80 45.63
N SER A 111 -16.56 21.68 46.24
CA SER A 111 -16.32 23.12 46.16
C SER A 111 -15.09 23.46 47.01
N ARG A 112 -14.03 23.98 46.40
CA ARG A 112 -12.97 24.65 47.16
C ARG A 112 -13.59 25.87 47.83
N ALA A 113 -13.77 25.82 49.14
CA ALA A 113 -14.07 27.00 49.94
C ALA A 113 -12.83 27.90 49.95
N GLY A 114 -12.97 29.12 49.44
CA GLY A 114 -11.97 30.18 49.44
C GLY A 114 -12.66 31.50 49.20
#